data_AF-A0A967MMJ0-F1
#
_entry.id   AF-A0A967MMJ0-F1
#
_cell.length_a   1.000
_cell.length_b   1.000
_cell.length_c   1.000
_cell.angle_alpha   90.00
_cell.angle_beta   90.00
_cell.angle_gamma   90.00
#
_symmetry.space_group_name_H-M   'P 1'
#
loop_
_entity.id
_entity.type
_entity.pdbx_description
1 polymer ?
#
loop_
_entity_poly.entity_id
_entity_poly.type
_entity_poly.pdbx_seq_one_letter_code
_entity_poly.pdbx_strand_id
1 'polypeptide(L)' 'HAAAAELEIPLWRHVGGANAHVLPVPMMNVLNGGEHADNNVDFQEFMF' A
#
# COMPACT_ATOMS: atom_id res chain seq x y z
N HIS A 1 -15.85 -5.73 1.22
CA HIS A 1 -16.64 -4.70 0.51
C HIS A 1 -18.15 -4.84 0.73
N ALA A 2 -18.75 -6.03 0.59
CA ALA A 2 -20.20 -6.24 0.77
C ALA A 2 -20.77 -5.67 2.09
N ALA A 3 -20.21 -6.04 3.24
CA ALA A 3 -20.69 -5.58 4.55
C ALA A 3 -20.55 -4.06 4.79
N ALA A 4 -19.51 -3.42 4.23
CA ALA A 4 -19.35 -1.97 4.33
C ALA A 4 -20.40 -1.22 3.50
N ALA A 5 -20.75 -1.77 2.32
CA ALA A 5 -21.77 -1.22 1.44
C ALA A 5 -23.17 -1.35 2.02
N GLU A 6 -23.50 -2.50 2.64
CA GLU A 6 -24.78 -2.70 3.35
C GLU A 6 -24.97 -1.73 4.51
N LEU A 7 -23.89 -1.42 5.22
CA LEU A 7 -23.88 -0.46 6.33
C LEU A 7 -23.71 1.01 5.88
N GLU A 8 -23.63 1.26 4.57
CA GLU A 8 -23.40 2.59 3.96
C GLU A 8 -22.20 3.36 4.56
N ILE A 9 -21.15 2.63 4.96
CA ILE A 9 -19.91 3.22 5.49
C ILE A 9 -18.73 2.99 4.56
N PRO A 10 -17.75 3.92 4.49
CA PRO A 10 -16.52 3.71 3.76
C PRO A 10 -15.76 2.47 4.24
N LEU A 11 -15.15 1.71 3.31
CA LEU A 11 -14.43 0.47 3.63
C LEU A 11 -13.34 0.67 4.69
N TRP A 12 -12.56 1.74 4.60
CA TRP A 12 -11.49 2.04 5.56
C TRP A 12 -12.04 2.18 6.99
N ARG A 13 -13.27 2.69 7.15
CA ARG A 13 -13.96 2.83 8.44
C ARG A 13 -14.53 1.52 8.92
N HIS A 14 -15.05 0.71 8.00
CA HIS A 14 -15.54 -0.64 8.30
C HIS A 14 -14.42 -1.56 8.80
N VAL A 15 -13.21 -1.46 8.22
CA VAL A 15 -12.06 -2.32 8.58
C VAL A 15 -11.27 -1.75 9.77
N GLY A 16 -10.99 -0.44 9.78
CA GLY A 16 -10.12 0.18 10.79
C GLY A 16 -10.86 0.79 11.99
N GLY A 17 -12.19 0.71 12.02
CA GLY A 17 -13.03 1.24 13.10
C GLY A 17 -13.19 2.76 13.08
N ALA A 18 -13.74 3.30 14.18
CA ALA A 18 -14.12 4.71 14.28
C ALA A 18 -12.92 5.69 14.17
N ASN A 19 -11.72 5.23 14.53
CA ASN A 19 -10.50 6.03 14.52
C ASN A 19 -9.62 5.76 13.30
N ALA A 20 -10.11 5.14 12.23
CA ALA A 20 -9.36 4.99 10.99
C ALA A 20 -9.27 6.30 10.23
N HIS A 21 -8.26 7.12 10.49
CA HIS A 21 -8.14 8.46 9.89
C HIS A 21 -6.71 8.82 9.45
N VAL A 22 -5.74 7.95 9.71
CA VAL A 22 -4.34 8.18 9.34
C VAL A 22 -4.13 7.70 7.91
N LEU A 23 -3.66 8.61 7.05
CA LEU A 23 -3.17 8.25 5.73
C LEU A 23 -1.71 7.80 5.85
N PRO A 24 -1.33 6.64 5.30
CA PRO A 24 0.07 6.21 5.29
C PRO A 24 0.90 7.11 4.35
N VAL A 25 2.17 7.31 4.69
CA VAL A 25 3.13 7.91 3.77
C VAL A 25 3.40 6.88 2.66
N PRO A 26 3.25 7.24 1.38
CA PRO A 26 3.53 6.30 0.30
C PRO A 26 5.04 6.06 0.23
N MET A 27 5.44 4.79 0.25
CA MET A 27 6.77 4.40 -0.19
C MET A 27 6.72 4.14 -1.68
N MET A 28 7.37 4.99 -2.46
CA MET A 28 7.28 4.94 -3.92
C MET A 28 8.50 4.26 -4.49
N ASN A 29 8.30 3.17 -5.21
CA ASN A 29 9.37 2.47 -5.91
C ASN A 29 9.93 3.36 -7.04
N VAL A 30 11.24 3.59 -7.01
CA VAL A 30 11.97 4.41 -8.00
C VAL A 30 12.99 3.63 -8.81
N LEU A 31 13.46 2.50 -8.31
CA LEU A 31 14.45 1.69 -9.00
C LEU A 31 14.27 0.22 -8.64
N ASN A 32 14.19 -0.61 -9.67
CA ASN A 32 14.20 -2.05 -9.55
C ASN A 32 15.60 -2.59 -9.83
N GLY A 33 16.05 -3.52 -9.01
CA GLY A 33 17.28 -4.30 -9.17
C GLY A 33 17.00 -5.79 -8.92
N GLY A 34 18.02 -6.55 -8.54
CA GLY A 34 17.90 -7.96 -8.15
C GLY A 34 17.57 -8.91 -9.30
N GLU A 35 17.01 -10.07 -8.96
CA GLU A 35 16.75 -11.19 -9.90
C GLU A 35 15.82 -10.80 -11.07
N HIS A 36 15.02 -9.75 -10.89
CA HIS A 36 14.05 -9.30 -11.88
C HIS A 36 14.54 -8.10 -12.71
N ALA A 37 15.80 -7.69 -12.59
CA ALA A 37 16.38 -6.58 -13.36
C ALA A 37 17.73 -6.96 -13.99
N ASP A 38 17.93 -6.61 -15.28
CA ASP A 38 19.15 -6.90 -16.05
C ASP A 38 20.35 -5.99 -15.68
N ASN A 39 20.36 -5.38 -14.50
CA ASN A 39 21.42 -4.46 -14.04
C ASN A 39 22.19 -5.05 -12.84
N ASN A 40 23.42 -4.59 -12.61
CA ASN A 40 24.28 -5.09 -11.52
C ASN A 40 23.89 -4.52 -10.14
N VAL A 41 22.61 -4.24 -9.91
CA VAL A 41 22.13 -3.75 -8.61
C VAL A 41 21.57 -4.92 -7.82
N ASP A 42 22.17 -5.24 -6.69
CA ASP A 42 21.81 -6.44 -5.91
C ASP A 42 20.44 -6.34 -5.19
N PHE A 43 19.98 -5.12 -4.86
CA PHE A 43 18.71 -4.92 -4.15
C PHE A 43 17.51 -4.83 -5.10
N GLN A 44 16.41 -5.49 -4.73
CA GLN A 44 15.23 -5.67 -5.58
C GLN A 44 14.45 -4.37 -5.85
N GLU A 45 14.25 -3.53 -4.84
CA GLU A 45 13.52 -2.26 -4.96
C GLU A 45 14.16 -1.19 -4.08
N PHE A 46 14.26 0.03 -4.61
CA PHE A 46 14.61 1.22 -3.86
C PHE A 46 13.39 2.11 -3.80
N MET A 47 13.01 2.52 -2.60
CA MET A 47 11.85 3.35 -2.33
C MET A 47 12.26 4.62 -1.61
N PHE A 48 11.52 5.71 -1.80
CA PHE A 48 11.55 6.91 -0.96
C PHE A 48 10.31 6.99 -0.07
#